data_AF-U2CN08-F1
#
_entry.id   AF-U2CN08-F1
#
_cell.length_a   1.000
_cell.length_b   1.000
_cell.length_c   1.000
_cell.angle_alpha   90.00
_cell.angle_beta   90.00
_cell.angle_gamma   90.00
#
_symmetry.space_group_name_H-M   'P 1'
#
loop_
_entity.id
_entity.type
_entity.pdbx_description
1 polymer ?
#
loop_
_entity_poly.entity_id
_entity_poly.type
_entity_poly.pdbx_seq_one_letter_code
_entity_poly.pdbx_strand_id
1 'polypeptide(L)'
;MSSLKYGKASARRSVAYLSLLGTTQLHLRNPFVIAAWSVIFPGMGHLLLSKYLRGFFLFIWEVFINYKAHINLLILYSFIGDFEKAKSVVDIQWMSLYVPTYIFAIWDSYRTTVDLNHAYMLASREDAEIKPFKIGSLEINYLDKRKPWVSAIWSLLIPGSGQLYIHRLVMAFFVIAWWIFICYFSKLLPSFHYTFLGNFKQAKSVLDMHWFLNIPSVYFFAMYDAYTNTVANNKLYDWEQSKFLKRRYENPNFVIPFKKNLRGDKVYIISTFEHSVYLELAITAIQMKGIKKENIMAISLDKKGEQRALFDSIHSSDGLSLFDLPAILAVIGGIFGGIYGFVLKWGPLLWGLIAIFSGFILGLVIKLAITKKYSDRHNDEMGTEVVLMIECIESQSEFVKDILWSHNALGVRKLDLDDN
;
A
#
# COMPACT_ATOMS: atom_id res chain seq x y z
N MET A 1 -41.02 25.98 21.19
CA MET A 1 -40.15 25.00 21.88
C MET A 1 -38.90 24.78 21.03
N SER A 2 -37.75 24.94 21.65
CA SER A 2 -36.43 25.18 21.03
C SER A 2 -35.95 24.07 20.11
N SER A 3 -35.46 24.48 18.93
CA SER A 3 -34.58 23.68 18.08
C SER A 3 -33.35 23.23 18.86
N LEU A 4 -33.30 21.97 19.26
CA LEU A 4 -32.07 21.34 19.72
C LEU A 4 -31.10 21.30 18.54
N LYS A 5 -30.18 22.27 18.50
CA LYS A 5 -28.89 22.13 17.82
C LYS A 5 -28.16 20.97 18.49
N TYR A 6 -28.43 19.74 18.06
CA TYR A 6 -27.51 18.65 18.28
C TYR A 6 -26.22 19.02 17.53
N GLY A 7 -25.24 19.55 18.26
CA GLY A 7 -23.88 19.65 17.76
C GLY A 7 -23.49 18.26 17.27
N LYS A 8 -23.10 18.15 16.00
CA LYS A 8 -22.62 16.89 15.40
C LYS A 8 -21.63 16.27 16.38
N ALA A 9 -21.98 15.12 16.96
CA ALA A 9 -21.09 14.44 17.90
C ALA A 9 -19.75 14.21 17.19
N SER A 10 -18.66 14.74 17.75
CA SER A 10 -17.33 14.51 17.20
C SER A 10 -17.07 13.01 17.12
N ALA A 11 -16.60 12.53 15.97
CA ALA A 11 -16.20 11.13 15.84
C ALA A 11 -15.17 10.78 16.93
N ARG A 12 -15.33 9.62 17.56
CA ARG A 12 -14.44 9.12 18.60
C ARG A 12 -13.19 8.49 17.99
N ARG A 13 -13.32 7.89 16.80
CA ARG A 13 -12.26 7.19 16.07
C ARG A 13 -12.07 7.83 14.69
N SER A 14 -10.81 7.91 14.25
CA SER A 14 -10.45 8.32 12.90
C SER A 14 -9.79 7.18 12.15
N VAL A 15 -10.07 7.07 10.84
CA VAL A 15 -9.45 6.09 9.95
C VAL A 15 -8.00 6.48 9.64
N ALA A 16 -7.73 7.77 9.51
CA ALA A 16 -6.40 8.25 9.14
C ALA A 16 -5.99 9.51 9.90
N TYR A 17 -4.68 9.71 9.97
CA TYR A 17 -4.03 10.89 10.49
C TYR A 17 -2.90 11.31 9.57
N LEU A 18 -3.03 12.53 9.03
CA LEU A 18 -2.02 13.16 8.18
C LEU A 18 -1.08 14.01 9.05
N SER A 19 0.19 13.60 9.09
CA SER A 19 1.26 14.34 9.77
C SER A 19 2.24 14.93 8.76
N LEU A 20 3.16 15.78 9.21
CA LEU A 20 4.25 16.27 8.35
C LEU A 20 5.21 15.15 7.93
N LEU A 21 5.36 14.12 8.77
CA LEU A 21 6.32 13.03 8.55
C LEU A 21 5.71 11.83 7.80
N GLY A 22 4.44 11.96 7.40
CA GLY A 22 3.71 10.97 6.62
C GLY A 22 2.30 10.70 7.10
N THR A 23 1.66 9.78 6.39
CA THR A 23 0.26 9.37 6.58
C THR A 23 0.20 8.07 7.38
N THR A 24 -0.52 8.09 8.50
CA THR A 24 -0.85 6.89 9.27
C THR A 24 -2.31 6.57 9.09
N GLN A 25 -2.63 5.36 8.63
CA GLN A 25 -3.99 4.97 8.29
C GLN A 25 -4.31 3.55 8.77
N LEU A 26 -5.56 3.34 9.12
CA LEU A 26 -6.17 2.04 9.36
C LEU A 26 -6.72 1.51 8.04
N HIS A 27 -6.50 0.22 7.80
CA HIS A 27 -7.14 -0.54 6.73
C HIS A 27 -7.12 -2.02 7.11
N LEU A 28 -8.02 -2.78 6.49
CA LEU A 28 -8.11 -4.22 6.72
C LEU A 28 -6.85 -4.92 6.22
N ARG A 29 -6.36 -5.85 7.04
CA ARG A 29 -5.18 -6.67 6.76
C ARG A 29 -5.40 -8.10 7.18
N ASN A 30 -4.76 -9.03 6.46
CA ASN A 30 -4.74 -10.43 6.86
C ASN A 30 -3.80 -10.62 8.08
N PRO A 31 -4.31 -11.04 9.25
CA PRO A 31 -3.48 -11.26 10.44
C PRO A 31 -2.35 -12.27 10.21
N PHE A 32 -2.57 -13.29 9.39
CA PHE A 32 -1.57 -14.30 9.07
C PHE A 32 -0.43 -13.75 8.22
N VAL A 33 -0.73 -12.84 7.28
CA VAL A 33 0.29 -12.19 6.45
C VAL A 33 1.17 -11.29 7.32
N ILE A 34 0.57 -10.52 8.22
CA ILE A 34 1.32 -9.68 9.17
C ILE A 34 2.18 -10.53 10.11
N ALA A 35 1.64 -11.65 10.61
CA ALA A 35 2.40 -12.60 11.42
C ALA A 35 3.57 -13.23 10.63
N ALA A 36 3.36 -13.58 9.36
CA ALA A 36 4.40 -14.12 8.48
C ALA A 36 5.55 -13.12 8.26
N TRP A 37 5.27 -11.82 8.17
CA TRP A 37 6.32 -10.80 8.15
C TRP A 37 7.11 -10.73 9.45
N SER A 38 6.48 -10.97 10.60
CA SER A 38 7.17 -11.09 11.90
C SER A 38 7.98 -12.38 12.03
N VAL A 39 7.60 -13.46 11.33
CA VAL A 39 8.41 -14.69 11.18
C VAL A 39 9.65 -14.38 10.35
N ILE A 40 9.47 -13.71 9.21
CA ILE A 40 10.59 -13.34 8.31
C ILE A 40 11.62 -12.46 9.03
N PHE A 41 11.15 -11.48 9.79
CA PHE A 41 12.00 -10.57 10.55
C PHE A 41 11.18 -9.91 11.67
N PRO A 42 11.47 -10.17 12.95
CA PRO A 42 10.78 -9.52 14.05
C PRO A 42 10.75 -7.99 13.90
N GLY A 43 9.57 -7.41 14.09
CA GLY A 43 9.32 -5.97 13.92
C GLY A 43 8.69 -5.59 12.57
N MET A 44 8.93 -6.34 11.48
CA MET A 44 8.34 -6.03 10.17
C MET A 44 6.80 -6.05 10.19
N GLY A 45 6.18 -7.02 10.88
CA GLY A 45 4.73 -7.05 11.05
C GLY A 45 4.19 -5.78 11.73
N HIS A 46 4.85 -5.31 12.79
CA HIS A 46 4.48 -4.07 13.49
C HIS A 46 4.68 -2.81 12.63
N LEU A 47 5.73 -2.78 11.80
CA LEU A 47 5.98 -1.69 10.87
C LEU A 47 4.89 -1.58 9.81
N LEU A 48 4.41 -2.72 9.28
CA LEU A 48 3.24 -2.74 8.40
C LEU A 48 2.05 -2.12 9.13
N LEU A 49 1.78 -2.53 10.38
CA LEU A 49 0.75 -1.96 11.25
C LEU A 49 0.93 -0.48 11.62
N SER A 50 1.95 0.20 11.10
CA SER A 50 2.31 1.58 11.47
C SER A 50 2.54 1.78 12.97
N LYS A 51 2.85 0.68 13.69
CA LYS A 51 3.27 0.68 15.10
C LYS A 51 4.78 0.92 15.15
N TYR A 52 5.21 2.07 14.63
CA TYR A 52 6.61 2.37 14.33
C TYR A 52 7.57 2.13 15.50
N LEU A 53 7.28 2.64 16.69
CA LEU A 53 8.17 2.46 17.86
C LEU A 53 8.40 0.98 18.20
N ARG A 54 7.34 0.17 18.20
CA ARG A 54 7.44 -1.28 18.47
C ARG A 54 8.18 -2.00 17.34
N GLY A 55 7.85 -1.66 16.10
CA GLY A 55 8.49 -2.24 14.92
C GLY A 55 9.98 -1.93 14.85
N PHE A 56 10.38 -0.68 15.07
CA PHE A 56 11.79 -0.27 15.11
C PHE A 56 12.53 -0.97 16.24
N PHE A 57 11.95 -1.00 17.44
CA PHE A 57 12.57 -1.68 18.59
C PHE A 57 12.82 -3.17 18.30
N LEU A 58 11.79 -3.89 17.83
CA LEU A 58 11.91 -5.32 17.53
C LEU A 58 12.86 -5.60 16.34
N PHE A 59 12.88 -4.74 15.32
CA PHE A 59 13.81 -4.87 14.20
C PHE A 59 15.27 -4.68 14.64
N ILE A 60 15.54 -3.62 15.42
CA ILE A 60 16.89 -3.36 15.94
C ILE A 60 17.33 -4.50 16.87
N TRP A 61 16.40 -4.96 17.71
CA TRP A 61 16.61 -6.10 18.60
C TRP A 61 16.94 -7.38 17.82
N GLU A 62 16.20 -7.66 16.75
CA GLU A 62 16.47 -8.81 15.86
C GLU A 62 17.89 -8.75 15.32
N VAL A 63 18.29 -7.63 14.71
CA VAL A 63 19.64 -7.49 14.15
C VAL A 63 20.70 -7.71 15.22
N PHE A 64 20.52 -7.11 16.41
CA PHE A 64 21.50 -7.19 17.48
C PHE A 64 21.65 -8.61 18.03
N ILE A 65 20.54 -9.28 18.33
CA ILE A 65 20.55 -10.63 18.90
C ILE A 65 20.97 -11.65 17.86
N ASN A 66 20.49 -11.54 16.61
CA ASN A 66 20.92 -12.40 15.52
C ASN A 66 22.45 -12.32 15.33
N TYR A 67 23.01 -11.11 15.35
CA TYR A 67 24.45 -10.89 15.27
C TYR A 67 25.22 -11.51 16.44
N LYS A 68 24.77 -11.29 17.68
CA LYS A 68 25.43 -11.86 18.87
C LYS A 68 25.31 -13.36 18.99
N ALA A 69 24.18 -13.93 18.59
CA ALA A 69 23.92 -15.37 18.64
C ALA A 69 24.42 -16.13 17.40
N HIS A 70 24.85 -15.42 16.35
CA HIS A 70 25.21 -15.99 15.04
C HIS A 70 24.08 -16.82 14.40
N ILE A 71 22.81 -16.42 14.60
CA ILE A 71 21.64 -17.19 14.14
C ILE A 71 21.66 -17.42 12.62
N ASN A 72 21.99 -16.41 11.82
CA ASN A 72 22.07 -16.60 10.36
C ASN A 72 23.13 -17.63 9.93
N LEU A 73 24.25 -17.75 10.66
CA LEU A 73 25.26 -18.77 10.38
C LEU A 73 24.83 -20.16 10.87
N LEU A 74 24.16 -20.23 12.03
CA LEU A 74 23.50 -21.43 12.51
C LEU A 74 22.53 -21.98 11.45
N ILE A 75 21.66 -21.11 10.90
CA ILE A 75 20.72 -21.44 9.83
C ILE A 75 21.47 -21.95 8.58
N LEU A 76 22.48 -21.19 8.12
CA LEU A 76 23.29 -21.55 6.95
C LEU A 76 23.88 -22.97 7.07
N TYR A 77 24.60 -23.25 8.15
CA TYR A 77 25.28 -24.54 8.34
C TYR A 77 24.30 -25.68 8.57
N SER A 78 23.19 -25.43 9.28
CA SER A 78 22.13 -26.43 9.48
C SER A 78 21.51 -26.88 8.15
N PHE A 79 21.20 -25.94 7.24
CA PHE A 79 20.58 -26.26 5.96
C PHE A 79 21.53 -26.84 4.90
N ILE A 80 22.85 -26.64 5.06
CA ILE A 80 23.87 -27.29 4.24
C ILE A 80 24.23 -28.69 4.81
N GLY A 81 23.78 -29.02 6.02
CA GLY A 81 24.01 -30.31 6.68
C GLY A 81 25.28 -30.38 7.54
N ASP A 82 25.96 -29.25 7.77
CA ASP A 82 27.14 -29.17 8.62
C ASP A 82 26.73 -28.85 10.08
N PHE A 83 26.12 -29.84 10.74
CA PHE A 83 25.57 -29.67 12.08
C PHE A 83 26.66 -29.40 13.15
N GLU A 84 27.87 -29.90 12.97
CA GLU A 84 28.97 -29.67 13.91
C GLU A 84 29.44 -28.22 13.88
N LYS A 85 29.53 -27.63 12.69
CA LYS A 85 29.80 -26.20 12.56
C LYS A 85 28.64 -25.33 13.02
N ALA A 86 27.41 -25.77 12.78
CA ALA A 86 26.20 -25.10 13.26
C ALA A 86 26.18 -24.99 14.81
N LYS A 87 26.49 -26.09 15.51
CA LYS A 87 26.56 -26.12 16.99
C LYS A 87 27.72 -25.30 17.56
N SER A 88 28.85 -25.23 16.87
CA SER A 88 30.04 -24.53 17.37
C SER A 88 30.02 -23.02 17.10
N VAL A 89 29.29 -22.56 16.08
CA VAL A 89 29.19 -21.11 15.76
C VAL A 89 28.15 -20.38 16.62
N VAL A 90 27.12 -21.08 17.08
CA VAL A 90 26.00 -20.46 17.79
C VAL A 90 26.38 -20.11 19.23
N ASP A 91 26.04 -18.89 19.66
CA ASP A 91 26.11 -18.53 21.08
C ASP A 91 24.76 -18.85 21.74
N ILE A 92 24.77 -19.87 22.62
CA ILE A 92 23.58 -20.40 23.28
C ILE A 92 22.96 -19.38 24.24
N GLN A 93 23.76 -18.51 24.87
CA GLN A 93 23.25 -17.52 25.83
C GLN A 93 22.39 -16.48 25.10
N TRP A 94 22.90 -15.92 24.00
CA TRP A 94 22.15 -14.98 23.18
C TRP A 94 20.99 -15.65 22.44
N MET A 95 21.18 -16.88 21.94
CA MET A 95 20.10 -17.65 21.29
C MET A 95 18.93 -17.91 22.23
N SER A 96 19.17 -18.13 23.53
CA SER A 96 18.11 -18.37 24.51
C SER A 96 17.17 -17.16 24.67
N LEU A 97 17.67 -15.94 24.43
CA LEU A 97 16.84 -14.73 24.38
C LEU A 97 16.04 -14.60 23.08
N TYR A 98 16.47 -15.28 22.02
CA TYR A 98 15.83 -15.24 20.70
C TYR A 98 14.40 -15.78 20.73
N VAL A 99 14.22 -17.00 21.25
CA VAL A 99 12.96 -17.76 21.15
C VAL A 99 11.75 -17.03 21.77
N PRO A 100 11.81 -16.52 23.02
CA PRO A 100 10.65 -15.86 23.63
C PRO A 100 10.23 -14.59 22.89
N THR A 101 11.20 -13.76 22.49
CA THR A 101 10.92 -12.51 21.76
C THR A 101 10.38 -12.79 20.37
N TYR A 102 10.90 -13.83 19.71
CA TYR A 102 10.42 -14.25 18.39
C TYR A 102 8.95 -14.70 18.45
N ILE A 103 8.59 -15.55 19.42
CA ILE A 103 7.19 -15.96 19.66
C ILE A 103 6.32 -14.74 19.99
N PHE A 104 6.80 -13.85 20.85
CA PHE A 104 6.09 -12.63 21.22
C PHE A 104 5.82 -11.73 20.00
N ALA A 105 6.82 -11.51 19.14
CA ALA A 105 6.68 -10.65 17.97
C ALA A 105 5.60 -11.19 17.01
N ILE A 106 5.60 -12.51 16.75
CA ILE A 106 4.61 -13.17 15.91
C ILE A 106 3.21 -13.03 16.51
N TRP A 107 3.04 -13.45 17.77
CA TRP A 107 1.75 -13.40 18.46
C TRP A 107 1.21 -11.96 18.60
N ASP A 108 2.04 -11.01 19.00
CA ASP A 108 1.65 -9.61 19.20
C ASP A 108 1.26 -8.94 17.88
N SER A 109 1.97 -9.22 16.79
CA SER A 109 1.63 -8.69 15.48
C SER A 109 0.31 -9.26 14.95
N TYR A 110 0.06 -10.56 15.14
CA TYR A 110 -1.21 -11.20 14.77
C TYR A 110 -2.39 -10.58 15.53
N ARG A 111 -2.35 -10.60 16.87
CA ARG A 111 -3.46 -10.10 17.70
C ARG A 111 -3.72 -8.61 17.44
N THR A 112 -2.65 -7.81 17.30
CA THR A 112 -2.78 -6.37 17.04
C THR A 112 -3.43 -6.12 15.68
N THR A 113 -3.19 -6.99 14.69
CA THR A 113 -3.87 -6.88 13.39
C THR A 113 -5.38 -7.08 13.55
N VAL A 114 -5.80 -8.09 14.32
CA VAL A 114 -7.22 -8.34 14.61
C VAL A 114 -7.85 -7.13 15.31
N ASP A 115 -7.19 -6.60 16.35
CA ASP A 115 -7.68 -5.42 17.09
C ASP A 115 -7.79 -4.18 16.18
N LEU A 116 -6.81 -3.94 15.31
CA LEU A 116 -6.82 -2.81 14.38
C LEU A 116 -7.86 -2.98 13.27
N ASN A 117 -8.14 -4.20 12.81
CA ASN A 117 -9.23 -4.46 11.87
C ASN A 117 -10.58 -4.11 12.49
N HIS A 118 -10.83 -4.50 13.75
CA HIS A 118 -12.03 -4.07 14.48
C HIS A 118 -12.09 -2.55 14.65
N ALA A 119 -10.96 -1.92 14.98
CA ALA A 119 -10.89 -0.46 15.11
C ALA A 119 -11.18 0.25 13.77
N TYR A 120 -10.67 -0.27 12.66
CA TYR A 120 -10.96 0.21 11.31
C TYR A 120 -12.47 0.16 11.05
N MET A 121 -13.10 -1.00 11.27
CA MET A 121 -14.54 -1.17 11.06
C MET A 121 -15.39 -0.15 11.82
N LEU A 122 -15.06 0.09 13.09
CA LEU A 122 -15.74 1.08 13.91
C LEU A 122 -15.47 2.51 13.43
N ALA A 123 -14.22 2.83 13.08
CA ALA A 123 -13.83 4.15 12.58
C ALA A 123 -14.48 4.46 11.22
N SER A 124 -14.58 3.46 10.35
CA SER A 124 -15.23 3.56 9.05
C SER A 124 -16.71 3.91 9.17
N ARG A 125 -17.40 3.33 10.16
CA ARG A 125 -18.80 3.65 10.46
C ARG A 125 -18.95 5.06 11.05
N GLU A 126 -18.03 5.48 11.90
CA GLU A 126 -18.04 6.84 12.50
C GLU A 126 -17.74 7.93 11.46
N ASP A 127 -17.11 7.57 10.34
CA ASP A 127 -16.91 8.38 9.15
C ASP A 127 -16.29 9.78 9.42
N ALA A 128 -15.31 9.82 10.33
CA ALA A 128 -14.60 11.04 10.71
C ALA A 128 -14.04 11.80 9.49
N GLU A 129 -13.93 13.12 9.63
CA GLU A 129 -13.33 13.97 8.59
C GLU A 129 -11.85 13.64 8.39
N ILE A 130 -11.46 13.48 7.12
CA ILE A 130 -10.09 13.22 6.70
C ILE A 130 -9.54 14.54 6.17
N LYS A 131 -8.34 14.93 6.60
CA LYS A 131 -7.69 16.16 6.12
C LYS A 131 -6.86 15.84 4.87
N PRO A 132 -7.08 16.54 3.74
CA PRO A 132 -6.38 16.24 2.49
C PRO A 132 -4.93 16.74 2.45
N PHE A 133 -4.59 17.80 3.20
CA PHE A 133 -3.24 18.36 3.23
C PHE A 133 -2.83 18.87 4.62
N LYS A 134 -1.52 18.91 4.86
CA LYS A 134 -0.88 19.52 6.01
C LYS A 134 0.43 20.17 5.57
N ILE A 135 0.52 21.49 5.74
CA ILE A 135 1.69 22.29 5.40
C ILE A 135 2.40 22.65 6.72
N GLY A 136 3.70 22.40 6.78
CA GLY A 136 4.59 22.84 7.84
C GLY A 136 5.81 23.55 7.26
N SER A 137 6.65 24.12 8.13
CA SER A 137 7.87 24.83 7.71
C SER A 137 8.91 23.92 7.03
N LEU A 138 8.91 22.64 7.35
CA LEU A 138 9.89 21.66 6.85
C LEU A 138 9.36 20.80 5.71
N GLU A 139 8.06 20.58 5.62
CA GLU A 139 7.49 19.58 4.73
C GLU A 139 6.02 19.89 4.38
N ILE A 140 5.60 19.44 3.20
CA ILE A 140 4.21 19.46 2.74
C ILE A 140 3.77 18.02 2.54
N ASN A 141 2.78 17.58 3.32
CA ASN A 141 2.17 16.27 3.12
C ASN A 141 0.72 16.43 2.66
N TYR A 142 0.32 15.60 1.70
CA TYR A 142 -1.01 15.61 1.12
C TYR A 142 -1.42 14.20 0.71
N LEU A 143 -2.72 13.96 0.66
CA LEU A 143 -3.28 12.74 0.09
C LEU A 143 -3.26 12.86 -1.43
N ASP A 144 -2.79 11.81 -2.09
CA ASP A 144 -2.87 11.69 -3.54
C ASP A 144 -3.04 10.24 -3.99
N LYS A 145 -3.37 10.11 -5.28
CA LYS A 145 -3.52 8.83 -5.95
C LYS A 145 -2.26 8.54 -6.77
N ARG A 146 -1.60 7.42 -6.48
CA ARG A 146 -0.34 6.99 -7.12
C ARG A 146 -0.47 5.57 -7.65
N LYS A 147 0.27 5.24 -8.71
CA LYS A 147 0.25 3.86 -9.24
C LYS A 147 1.07 2.92 -8.32
N PRO A 148 0.48 1.86 -7.72
CA PRO A 148 1.17 1.00 -6.75
C PRO A 148 2.42 0.28 -7.26
N TRP A 149 2.46 -0.09 -8.55
CA TRP A 149 3.65 -0.70 -9.15
C TRP A 149 4.86 0.24 -9.23
N VAL A 150 4.66 1.56 -9.26
CA VAL A 150 5.75 2.54 -9.35
C VAL A 150 6.47 2.61 -8.00
N SER A 151 5.71 2.63 -6.90
CA SER A 151 6.30 2.60 -5.55
C SER A 151 7.03 1.28 -5.28
N ALA A 152 6.48 0.15 -5.75
CA ALA A 152 7.14 -1.15 -5.67
C ALA A 152 8.46 -1.18 -6.45
N ILE A 153 8.48 -0.69 -7.70
CA ILE A 153 9.70 -0.63 -8.54
C ILE A 153 10.76 0.25 -7.90
N TRP A 154 10.39 1.42 -7.36
CA TRP A 154 11.35 2.27 -6.65
C TRP A 154 11.96 1.55 -5.46
N SER A 155 11.14 0.94 -4.60
CA SER A 155 11.65 0.16 -3.46
C SER A 155 12.44 -1.09 -3.87
N LEU A 156 12.18 -1.66 -5.05
CA LEU A 156 13.00 -2.72 -5.62
C LEU A 156 14.38 -2.16 -6.00
N LEU A 157 14.46 -1.03 -6.71
CA LEU A 157 15.75 -0.46 -7.10
C LEU A 157 16.56 -0.02 -5.88
N ILE A 158 15.93 0.70 -4.95
CA ILE A 158 16.53 1.21 -3.72
C ILE A 158 15.50 1.07 -2.60
N PRO A 159 15.64 0.07 -1.71
CA PRO A 159 14.77 -0.10 -0.55
C PRO A 159 14.58 1.20 0.24
N GLY A 160 13.31 1.57 0.45
CA GLY A 160 12.91 2.80 1.14
C GLY A 160 12.58 3.98 0.22
N SER A 161 12.98 3.96 -1.05
CA SER A 161 12.62 5.03 -1.99
C SER A 161 11.14 5.01 -2.39
N GLY A 162 10.49 3.84 -2.45
CA GLY A 162 9.05 3.75 -2.62
C GLY A 162 8.28 4.34 -1.44
N GLN A 163 8.81 4.22 -0.21
CA GLN A 163 8.28 4.87 0.98
C GLN A 163 8.42 6.40 0.93
N LEU A 164 9.55 6.92 0.41
CA LEU A 164 9.72 8.36 0.14
C LEU A 164 8.68 8.84 -0.86
N TYR A 165 8.49 8.08 -1.94
CA TYR A 165 7.52 8.40 -2.99
C TYR A 165 6.08 8.50 -2.45
N ILE A 166 5.72 7.79 -1.39
CA ILE A 166 4.39 7.90 -0.75
C ILE A 166 4.40 8.76 0.53
N HIS A 167 5.38 9.67 0.68
CA HIS A 167 5.51 10.60 1.81
C HIS A 167 5.63 9.93 3.20
N ARG A 168 6.00 8.65 3.30
CA ARG A 168 6.25 7.96 4.59
C ARG A 168 7.70 8.12 5.01
N LEU A 169 8.09 9.36 5.33
CA LEU A 169 9.49 9.76 5.57
C LEU A 169 10.18 8.93 6.67
N VAL A 170 9.54 8.77 7.83
CA VAL A 170 10.16 8.03 8.95
C VAL A 170 10.50 6.60 8.55
N MET A 171 9.59 5.94 7.84
CA MET A 171 9.81 4.58 7.34
C MET A 171 10.87 4.51 6.27
N ALA A 172 10.87 5.47 5.34
CA ALA A 172 11.86 5.56 4.30
C ALA A 172 13.28 5.67 4.87
N PHE A 173 13.51 6.63 5.77
CA PHE A 173 14.82 6.81 6.39
C PHE A 173 15.28 5.56 7.14
N PHE A 174 14.37 4.92 7.88
CA PHE A 174 14.67 3.69 8.59
C PHE A 174 15.11 2.56 7.63
N VAL A 175 14.34 2.32 6.57
CA VAL A 175 14.63 1.26 5.59
C VAL A 175 15.90 1.56 4.79
N ILE A 176 16.11 2.81 4.35
CA ILE A 176 17.33 3.22 3.61
C ILE A 176 18.56 3.04 4.49
N ALA A 177 18.52 3.51 5.75
CA ALA A 177 19.65 3.40 6.66
C ALA A 177 20.02 1.93 6.91
N TRP A 178 19.04 1.07 7.17
CA TRP A 178 19.27 -0.36 7.37
C TRP A 178 19.69 -1.09 6.10
N TRP A 179 19.17 -0.71 4.94
CA TRP A 179 19.61 -1.23 3.65
C TRP A 179 21.10 -0.96 3.42
N ILE A 180 21.53 0.29 3.58
CA ILE A 180 22.94 0.68 3.44
C ILE A 180 23.80 -0.09 4.44
N PHE A 181 23.37 -0.16 5.70
CA PHE A 181 24.08 -0.88 6.76
C PHE A 181 24.27 -2.36 6.40
N ILE A 182 23.21 -3.08 6.03
CA ILE A 182 23.27 -4.50 5.69
C ILE A 182 24.11 -4.72 4.42
N CYS A 183 23.96 -3.89 3.38
CA CYS A 183 24.78 -3.98 2.16
C CYS A 183 26.28 -3.79 2.44
N TYR A 184 26.62 -2.86 3.34
CA TYR A 184 27.99 -2.59 3.73
C TYR A 184 28.60 -3.79 4.47
N PHE A 185 27.95 -4.25 5.54
CA PHE A 185 28.48 -5.35 6.37
C PHE A 185 28.46 -6.71 5.65
N SER A 186 27.51 -6.94 4.75
CA SER A 186 27.51 -8.13 3.89
C SER A 186 28.57 -8.12 2.79
N LYS A 187 29.18 -6.95 2.51
CA LYS A 187 30.04 -6.73 1.33
C LYS A 187 29.32 -7.12 0.03
N LEU A 188 28.03 -6.80 -0.05
CA LEU A 188 27.18 -7.16 -1.18
C LEU A 188 27.72 -6.60 -2.50
N LEU A 189 28.01 -5.30 -2.56
CA LEU A 189 28.42 -4.63 -3.80
C LEU A 189 29.76 -5.16 -4.35
N PRO A 190 30.83 -5.34 -3.53
CA PRO A 190 32.03 -6.04 -3.99
C PRO A 190 31.77 -7.45 -4.50
N SER A 191 30.95 -8.24 -3.80
CA SER A 191 30.59 -9.61 -4.25
C SER A 191 29.83 -9.60 -5.58
N PHE A 192 28.92 -8.64 -5.76
CA PHE A 192 28.16 -8.44 -6.98
C PHE A 192 29.08 -8.08 -8.16
N HIS A 193 30.06 -7.19 -7.93
CA HIS A 193 31.08 -6.87 -8.92
C HIS A 193 31.86 -8.11 -9.39
N TYR A 194 32.37 -8.93 -8.48
CA TYR A 194 33.09 -10.16 -8.85
C TYR A 194 32.20 -11.19 -9.56
N THR A 195 30.91 -11.22 -9.22
CA THR A 195 29.92 -12.08 -9.87
C THR A 195 29.73 -11.68 -11.34
N PHE A 196 29.67 -10.38 -11.66
CA PHE A 196 29.61 -9.91 -13.05
C PHE A 196 30.88 -10.18 -13.85
N LEU A 197 32.03 -10.13 -13.20
CA LEU A 197 33.31 -10.51 -13.83
C LEU A 197 33.45 -12.03 -14.04
N GLY A 198 32.46 -12.83 -13.61
CA GLY A 198 32.50 -14.29 -13.68
C GLY A 198 33.43 -14.95 -12.64
N ASN A 199 34.01 -14.17 -11.71
CA ASN A 199 34.87 -14.69 -10.65
C ASN A 199 34.06 -15.09 -9.41
N PHE A 200 33.31 -16.19 -9.54
CA PHE A 200 32.42 -16.69 -8.49
C PHE A 200 33.17 -17.13 -7.21
N LYS A 201 34.43 -17.56 -7.31
CA LYS A 201 35.22 -17.96 -6.15
C LYS A 201 35.51 -16.75 -5.27
N GLN A 202 35.94 -15.64 -5.87
CA GLN A 202 36.21 -14.40 -5.15
C GLN A 202 34.93 -13.73 -4.65
N ALA A 203 33.84 -13.78 -5.44
CA ALA A 203 32.54 -13.29 -4.99
C ALA A 203 32.11 -13.98 -3.68
N LYS A 204 32.18 -15.32 -3.65
CA LYS A 204 31.84 -16.11 -2.46
C LYS A 204 32.74 -15.83 -1.26
N SER A 205 34.04 -15.64 -1.45
CA SER A 205 34.97 -15.42 -0.33
C SER A 205 34.85 -14.02 0.29
N VAL A 206 34.42 -13.03 -0.49
CA VAL A 206 34.28 -11.65 0.00
C VAL A 206 32.94 -11.44 0.69
N LEU A 207 31.90 -12.18 0.27
CA LEU A 207 30.56 -12.04 0.82
C LEU A 207 30.46 -12.57 2.26
N ASP A 208 29.97 -11.73 3.16
CA ASP A 208 29.64 -12.15 4.51
C ASP A 208 28.22 -12.73 4.54
N MET A 209 28.15 -14.05 4.72
CA MET A 209 26.87 -14.78 4.72
C MET A 209 25.98 -14.45 5.92
N HIS A 210 26.56 -14.05 7.05
CA HIS A 210 25.78 -13.69 8.23
C HIS A 210 24.89 -12.48 7.94
N TRP A 211 25.46 -11.43 7.33
CA TRP A 211 24.72 -10.24 6.95
C TRP A 211 23.90 -10.42 5.67
N PHE A 212 24.43 -11.18 4.70
CA PHE A 212 23.77 -11.40 3.42
C PHE A 212 22.39 -12.05 3.56
N LEU A 213 22.20 -12.98 4.49
CA LEU A 213 20.91 -13.67 4.67
C LEU A 213 19.78 -12.75 5.14
N ASN A 214 20.07 -11.54 5.62
CA ASN A 214 19.05 -10.53 5.95
C ASN A 214 18.52 -9.79 4.70
N ILE A 215 19.25 -9.81 3.58
CA ILE A 215 18.94 -9.03 2.37
C ILE A 215 17.58 -9.40 1.77
N PRO A 216 17.26 -10.69 1.51
CA PRO A 216 15.96 -11.05 0.92
C PRO A 216 14.80 -10.49 1.75
N SER A 217 14.87 -10.62 3.08
CA SER A 217 13.83 -10.12 3.99
C SER A 217 13.64 -8.60 3.87
N VAL A 218 14.70 -7.79 4.03
CA VAL A 218 14.61 -6.33 4.02
C VAL A 218 14.20 -5.79 2.64
N TYR A 219 14.72 -6.41 1.58
CA TYR A 219 14.50 -5.99 0.21
C TYR A 219 13.03 -6.18 -0.21
N PHE A 220 12.48 -7.39 -0.01
CA PHE A 220 11.09 -7.69 -0.36
C PHE A 220 10.09 -7.04 0.60
N PHE A 221 10.46 -6.86 1.87
CA PHE A 221 9.67 -6.07 2.80
C PHE A 221 9.47 -4.64 2.30
N ALA A 222 10.55 -3.97 1.89
CA ALA A 222 10.48 -2.59 1.41
C ALA A 222 9.59 -2.46 0.17
N MET A 223 9.67 -3.41 -0.76
CA MET A 223 8.81 -3.47 -1.94
C MET A 223 7.34 -3.71 -1.56
N TYR A 224 7.08 -4.70 -0.70
CA TYR A 224 5.74 -5.06 -0.26
C TYR A 224 5.06 -3.94 0.53
N ASP A 225 5.77 -3.33 1.49
CA ASP A 225 5.26 -2.20 2.28
C ASP A 225 4.94 -1.00 1.38
N ALA A 226 5.80 -0.66 0.43
CA ALA A 226 5.55 0.44 -0.51
C ALA A 226 4.30 0.17 -1.36
N TYR A 227 4.18 -1.03 -1.94
CA TYR A 227 3.02 -1.41 -2.76
C TYR A 227 1.71 -1.33 -1.97
N THR A 228 1.63 -2.04 -0.84
CA THR A 228 0.40 -2.18 -0.05
C THR A 228 -0.06 -0.84 0.52
N ASN A 229 0.86 -0.01 1.01
CA ASN A 229 0.50 1.31 1.51
C ASN A 229 0.11 2.28 0.39
N THR A 230 0.62 2.12 -0.84
CA THR A 230 0.14 2.91 -1.99
C THR A 230 -1.30 2.55 -2.33
N VAL A 231 -1.63 1.25 -2.36
CA VAL A 231 -3.01 0.79 -2.58
C VAL A 231 -3.94 1.34 -1.50
N ALA A 232 -3.54 1.25 -0.24
CA ALA A 232 -4.33 1.78 0.87
C ALA A 232 -4.49 3.31 0.81
N ASN A 233 -3.43 4.04 0.47
CA ASN A 233 -3.47 5.51 0.32
C ASN A 233 -4.41 5.95 -0.80
N ASN A 234 -4.43 5.22 -1.93
CA ASN A 234 -5.37 5.50 -3.02
C ASN A 234 -6.82 5.31 -2.57
N LYS A 235 -7.12 4.23 -1.83
CA LYS A 235 -8.47 4.02 -1.26
C LYS A 235 -8.86 5.14 -0.31
N LEU A 236 -7.92 5.60 0.52
CA LEU A 236 -8.14 6.73 1.42
C LEU A 236 -8.39 8.05 0.66
N TYR A 237 -7.67 8.28 -0.43
CA TYR A 237 -7.87 9.41 -1.33
C TYR A 237 -9.27 9.38 -1.95
N ASP A 238 -9.66 8.24 -2.55
CA ASP A 238 -10.99 8.08 -3.17
C ASP A 238 -12.12 8.35 -2.15
N TRP A 239 -11.95 7.87 -0.92
CA TRP A 239 -12.90 8.11 0.16
C TRP A 239 -12.95 9.57 0.59
N GLU A 240 -11.80 10.22 0.78
CA GLU A 240 -11.75 11.64 1.13
C GLU A 240 -12.42 12.50 0.04
N GLN A 241 -12.09 12.27 -1.23
CA GLN A 241 -12.68 12.99 -2.35
C GLN A 241 -14.19 12.72 -2.46
N SER A 242 -14.65 11.49 -2.24
CA SER A 242 -16.08 11.17 -2.17
C SER A 242 -16.81 11.99 -1.11
N LYS A 243 -16.22 12.15 0.08
CA LYS A 243 -16.79 13.01 1.14
C LYS A 243 -16.80 14.47 0.73
N PHE A 244 -15.75 14.95 0.08
CA PHE A 244 -15.68 16.31 -0.43
C PHE A 244 -16.80 16.58 -1.44
N LEU A 245 -16.96 15.71 -2.44
CA LEU A 245 -18.00 15.81 -3.46
C LEU A 245 -19.39 15.75 -2.84
N LYS A 246 -19.64 14.81 -1.93
CA LYS A 246 -20.91 14.71 -1.19
C LYS A 246 -21.26 15.98 -0.41
N ARG A 247 -20.29 16.57 0.28
CA ARG A 247 -20.53 17.78 1.09
C ARG A 247 -20.74 19.02 0.23
N ARG A 248 -20.11 19.07 -0.95
CA ARG A 248 -19.95 20.31 -1.70
C ARG A 248 -20.72 20.33 -3.02
N TYR A 249 -21.03 19.19 -3.61
CA TYR A 249 -21.61 19.06 -4.94
C TYR A 249 -22.85 18.15 -5.01
N GLU A 250 -23.19 17.37 -3.98
CA GLU A 250 -24.52 16.75 -3.86
C GLU A 250 -25.53 17.79 -3.31
N ASN A 251 -25.98 18.71 -4.17
CA ASN A 251 -26.99 19.71 -3.81
C ASN A 251 -28.42 19.15 -3.95
N PRO A 252 -29.24 19.14 -2.88
CA PRO A 252 -30.65 18.73 -2.97
C PRO A 252 -31.49 19.56 -3.94
N ASN A 253 -31.07 20.79 -4.21
CA ASN A 253 -31.77 21.73 -5.09
C ASN A 253 -31.29 21.68 -6.55
N PHE A 254 -30.39 20.76 -6.89
CA PHE A 254 -29.96 20.58 -8.28
C PHE A 254 -31.16 20.16 -9.14
N VAL A 255 -31.42 20.90 -10.23
CA VAL A 255 -32.56 20.62 -11.10
C VAL A 255 -32.22 19.42 -11.99
N ILE A 256 -32.78 18.26 -11.65
CA ILE A 256 -32.64 17.07 -12.50
C ILE A 256 -33.46 17.28 -13.77
N PRO A 257 -32.92 16.95 -14.97
CA PRO A 257 -33.64 17.08 -16.23
C PRO A 257 -34.87 16.16 -16.25
N PHE A 258 -36.05 16.73 -15.97
CA PHE A 258 -37.36 16.11 -16.17
C PHE A 258 -38.19 16.97 -17.12
N LYS A 259 -39.05 16.35 -17.94
CA LYS A 259 -39.88 17.02 -18.97
C LYS A 259 -40.64 18.28 -18.49
N LYS A 260 -40.94 18.41 -17.19
CA LYS A 260 -41.64 19.58 -16.61
C LYS A 260 -40.74 20.78 -16.28
N ASN A 261 -39.41 20.62 -16.26
CA ASN A 261 -38.43 21.62 -15.80
C ASN A 261 -37.52 22.16 -16.92
N LEU A 262 -37.77 21.77 -18.17
CA LEU A 262 -37.02 22.25 -19.34
C LEU A 262 -37.50 23.66 -19.70
N ARG A 263 -36.70 24.67 -19.36
CA ARG A 263 -36.70 25.95 -20.08
C ARG A 263 -35.87 25.73 -21.34
N GLY A 264 -36.36 26.13 -22.51
CA GLY A 264 -35.78 25.79 -23.82
C GLY A 264 -34.30 26.14 -24.03
N ASP A 265 -33.70 26.97 -23.17
CA ASP A 265 -32.30 27.38 -23.31
C ASP A 265 -31.31 26.54 -22.46
N LYS A 266 -31.82 25.60 -21.65
CA LYS A 266 -31.01 24.82 -20.69
C LYS A 266 -30.55 23.49 -21.27
N VAL A 267 -29.24 23.27 -21.21
CA VAL A 267 -28.55 22.07 -21.64
C VAL A 267 -27.92 21.36 -20.46
N TYR A 268 -27.96 20.02 -20.48
CA TYR A 268 -27.29 19.19 -19.50
C TYR A 268 -26.13 18.45 -20.13
N ILE A 269 -24.97 18.53 -19.49
CA ILE A 269 -23.78 17.76 -19.86
C ILE A 269 -23.52 16.75 -18.75
N ILE A 270 -23.44 15.48 -19.13
CA ILE A 270 -23.05 14.38 -18.25
C ILE A 270 -21.63 13.98 -18.61
N SER A 271 -20.78 13.82 -17.60
CA SER A 271 -19.43 13.33 -17.75
C SER A 271 -19.08 12.32 -16.68
N THR A 272 -18.19 11.40 -17.01
CA THR A 272 -17.70 10.36 -16.12
C THR A 272 -16.23 10.56 -15.84
N PHE A 273 -15.83 10.36 -14.58
CA PHE A 273 -14.46 10.53 -14.11
C PHE A 273 -14.06 9.36 -13.21
N GLU A 274 -12.75 9.15 -13.11
CA GLU A 274 -12.15 8.47 -11.95
C GLU A 274 -11.89 9.49 -10.84
N HIS A 275 -11.80 9.02 -9.60
CA HIS A 275 -11.31 9.84 -8.50
C HIS A 275 -9.88 10.32 -8.80
N SER A 276 -9.70 11.63 -8.93
CA SER A 276 -8.44 12.28 -9.27
C SER A 276 -8.49 13.78 -8.99
N VAL A 277 -7.32 14.41 -8.87
CA VAL A 277 -7.22 15.88 -8.71
C VAL A 277 -7.78 16.60 -9.95
N TYR A 278 -7.70 15.99 -11.13
CA TYR A 278 -8.19 16.58 -12.38
C TYR A 278 -9.70 16.82 -12.38
N LEU A 279 -10.49 16.00 -11.67
CA LEU A 279 -11.91 16.23 -11.47
C LEU A 279 -12.17 17.57 -10.75
N GLU A 280 -11.44 17.84 -9.67
CA GLU A 280 -11.58 19.08 -8.91
C GLU A 280 -11.08 20.30 -9.70
N LEU A 281 -10.01 20.13 -10.47
CA LEU A 281 -9.52 21.15 -11.40
C LEU A 281 -10.55 21.46 -12.50
N ALA A 282 -11.19 20.44 -13.08
CA ALA A 282 -12.24 20.60 -14.08
C ALA A 282 -13.43 21.40 -13.52
N ILE A 283 -13.93 21.01 -12.35
CA ILE A 283 -15.03 21.71 -11.67
C ILE A 283 -14.65 23.17 -11.38
N THR A 284 -13.42 23.41 -10.93
CA THR A 284 -12.90 24.76 -10.67
C THR A 284 -12.84 25.60 -11.95
N ALA A 285 -12.31 25.03 -13.04
CA ALA A 285 -12.23 25.70 -14.33
C ALA A 285 -13.62 26.06 -14.90
N ILE A 286 -14.59 25.15 -14.76
CA ILE A 286 -16.00 25.39 -15.13
C ILE A 286 -16.59 26.55 -14.31
N GLN A 287 -16.35 26.59 -13.00
CA GLN A 287 -16.83 27.67 -12.13
C GLN A 287 -16.20 29.02 -12.50
N MET A 288 -14.90 29.04 -12.79
CA MET A 288 -14.19 30.26 -13.22
C MET A 288 -14.72 30.83 -14.54
N LYS A 289 -15.33 30.00 -15.39
CA LYS A 289 -15.99 30.40 -16.64
C LYS A 289 -17.45 30.85 -16.45
N GLY A 290 -17.91 30.99 -15.21
CA GLY A 290 -19.20 31.60 -14.88
C GLY A 290 -20.35 30.62 -14.64
N ILE A 291 -20.10 29.30 -14.67
CA ILE A 291 -21.10 28.31 -14.28
C ILE A 291 -21.19 28.28 -12.76
N LYS A 292 -22.39 28.54 -12.24
CA LYS A 292 -22.60 28.58 -10.79
C LYS A 292 -22.46 27.18 -10.22
N LYS A 293 -21.93 27.11 -9.01
CA LYS A 293 -21.78 25.88 -8.25
C LYS A 293 -23.09 25.11 -8.04
N GLU A 294 -24.22 25.80 -7.96
CA GLU A 294 -25.55 25.18 -7.83
C GLU A 294 -25.98 24.39 -9.08
N ASN A 295 -25.37 24.68 -10.23
CA ASN A 295 -25.59 24.02 -11.52
C ASN A 295 -24.60 22.87 -11.77
N ILE A 296 -23.81 22.47 -10.77
CA ILE A 296 -22.84 21.39 -10.87
C ILE A 296 -23.18 20.36 -9.80
N MET A 297 -23.49 19.15 -10.22
CA MET A 297 -23.71 17.99 -9.35
C MET A 297 -22.66 16.94 -9.63
N ALA A 298 -21.94 16.52 -8.59
CA ALA A 298 -20.93 15.47 -8.68
C ALA A 298 -21.31 14.36 -7.70
N ILE A 299 -21.44 13.14 -8.21
CA ILE A 299 -21.91 11.98 -7.48
C ILE A 299 -20.83 10.90 -7.57
N SER A 300 -20.26 10.54 -6.44
CA SER A 300 -19.42 9.35 -6.33
C SER A 300 -20.29 8.10 -6.34
N LEU A 301 -19.93 7.13 -7.17
CA LEU A 301 -20.64 5.86 -7.28
C LEU A 301 -20.12 4.87 -6.22
N ASP A 302 -21.06 4.19 -5.55
CA ASP A 302 -20.72 3.12 -4.61
C ASP A 302 -20.09 1.94 -5.36
N LYS A 303 -18.94 1.44 -4.89
CA LYS A 303 -18.30 0.28 -5.49
C LYS A 303 -19.04 -0.99 -5.08
N LYS A 304 -19.29 -1.89 -6.05
CA LYS A 304 -19.99 -3.16 -5.82
C LYS A 304 -19.21 -3.98 -4.78
N GLY A 305 -19.85 -4.26 -3.64
CA GLY A 305 -19.26 -5.08 -2.56
C GLY A 305 -18.60 -4.30 -1.43
N GLU A 306 -18.54 -2.97 -1.46
CA GLU A 306 -17.87 -2.16 -0.44
C GLU A 306 -18.51 -2.31 0.96
N GLN A 307 -19.85 -2.35 1.03
CA GLN A 307 -20.58 -2.63 2.28
C GLN A 307 -20.52 -4.10 2.72
N ARG A 308 -20.48 -5.05 1.77
CA ARG A 308 -20.36 -6.48 2.10
C ARG A 308 -18.95 -6.84 2.58
N ALA A 309 -17.91 -6.27 1.99
CA ALA A 309 -16.52 -6.46 2.40
C ALA A 309 -16.25 -6.00 3.84
N LEU A 310 -16.89 -4.92 4.29
CA LEU A 310 -16.79 -4.48 5.67
C LEU A 310 -17.27 -5.58 6.66
N PHE A 311 -18.41 -6.23 6.41
CA PHE A 311 -18.94 -7.25 7.35
C PHE A 311 -18.44 -8.68 7.10
N ASP A 312 -18.22 -9.10 5.84
CA ASP A 312 -17.67 -10.42 5.49
C ASP A 312 -16.17 -10.56 5.86
N SER A 313 -15.45 -9.44 5.98
CA SER A 313 -14.03 -9.43 6.38
C SER A 313 -13.78 -9.70 7.86
N ILE A 314 -14.84 -9.78 8.68
CA ILE A 314 -14.77 -10.15 10.10
C ILE A 314 -14.32 -11.63 10.25
N HIS A 315 -14.69 -12.48 9.29
CA HIS A 315 -14.37 -13.91 9.32
C HIS A 315 -13.47 -14.37 8.15
N SER A 316 -13.34 -13.57 7.10
CA SER A 316 -12.42 -13.82 6.00
C SER A 316 -11.45 -12.65 5.88
N SER A 317 -10.20 -12.85 6.30
CA SER A 317 -9.11 -11.90 6.01
C SER A 317 -9.18 -11.50 4.54
N ASP A 318 -9.25 -10.20 4.26
CA ASP A 318 -9.40 -9.59 2.93
C ASP A 318 -8.21 -10.00 2.03
N GLY A 319 -8.26 -11.25 1.59
CA GLY A 319 -7.15 -12.04 1.05
C GLY A 319 -6.88 -11.69 -0.41
N LEU A 320 -7.17 -10.46 -0.81
CA LEU A 320 -7.17 -10.00 -2.19
C LEU A 320 -5.92 -9.21 -2.56
N SER A 321 -5.01 -8.94 -1.62
CA SER A 321 -3.69 -8.45 -2.00
C SER A 321 -2.99 -9.54 -2.82
N LEU A 322 -2.92 -9.28 -4.14
CA LEU A 322 -2.25 -10.13 -5.11
C LEU A 322 -0.78 -10.34 -4.77
N PHE A 323 -0.21 -9.46 -3.95
CA PHE A 323 1.23 -9.39 -3.68
C PHE A 323 1.67 -10.05 -2.37
N ASP A 324 0.73 -10.43 -1.48
CA ASP A 324 1.05 -11.04 -0.16
C ASP A 324 1.87 -12.33 -0.27
N LEU A 325 1.29 -13.34 -0.92
CA LEU A 325 1.91 -14.66 -1.05
C LEU A 325 3.17 -14.63 -1.95
N PRO A 326 3.16 -13.96 -3.12
CA PRO A 326 4.38 -13.81 -3.93
C PRO A 326 5.55 -13.19 -3.17
N ALA A 327 5.33 -12.14 -2.38
CA ALA A 327 6.40 -11.49 -1.64
C ALA A 327 6.98 -12.41 -0.56
N ILE A 328 6.14 -13.10 0.21
CA ILE A 328 6.59 -14.04 1.25
C ILE A 328 7.39 -15.20 0.63
N LEU A 329 6.89 -15.80 -0.47
CA LEU A 329 7.60 -16.90 -1.13
C LEU A 329 8.90 -16.44 -1.82
N ALA A 330 8.96 -15.20 -2.30
CA ALA A 330 10.20 -14.63 -2.83
C ALA A 330 11.27 -14.47 -1.74
N VAL A 331 10.89 -14.04 -0.53
CA VAL A 331 11.82 -13.98 0.61
C VAL A 331 12.35 -15.37 0.95
N ILE A 332 11.45 -16.34 1.13
CA ILE A 332 11.80 -17.73 1.45
C ILE A 332 12.73 -18.30 0.36
N GLY A 333 12.37 -18.11 -0.91
CA GLY A 333 13.18 -18.49 -2.06
C GLY A 333 14.56 -17.84 -2.04
N GLY A 334 14.66 -16.54 -1.73
CA GLY A 334 15.94 -15.82 -1.65
C GLY A 334 16.85 -16.31 -0.53
N ILE A 335 16.29 -16.63 0.64
CA ILE A 335 17.06 -17.18 1.77
C ILE A 335 17.63 -18.55 1.38
N PHE A 336 16.78 -19.47 0.91
CA PHE A 336 17.24 -20.81 0.51
C PHE A 336 18.16 -20.78 -0.71
N GLY A 337 17.87 -19.94 -1.70
CA GLY A 337 18.72 -19.73 -2.87
C GLY A 337 20.08 -19.15 -2.51
N GLY A 338 20.14 -18.28 -1.50
CA GLY A 338 21.37 -17.79 -0.90
C GLY A 338 22.17 -18.90 -0.19
N ILE A 339 21.52 -19.67 0.67
CA ILE A 339 22.11 -20.78 1.43
C ILE A 339 22.70 -21.83 0.49
N TYR A 340 21.89 -22.39 -0.41
CA TYR A 340 22.36 -23.43 -1.33
C TYR A 340 23.30 -22.85 -2.40
N GLY A 341 23.05 -21.61 -2.83
CA GLY A 341 23.93 -20.89 -3.74
C GLY A 341 25.36 -20.69 -3.20
N PHE A 342 25.54 -20.62 -1.88
CA PHE A 342 26.85 -20.57 -1.24
C PHE A 342 27.72 -21.79 -1.59
N VAL A 343 27.09 -22.97 -1.66
CA VAL A 343 27.76 -24.23 -2.04
C VAL A 343 27.90 -24.35 -3.56
N LEU A 344 26.89 -23.87 -4.30
CA LEU A 344 26.83 -24.02 -5.76
C LEU A 344 27.87 -23.15 -6.52
N LYS A 345 28.10 -23.53 -7.78
CA LYS A 345 29.17 -22.95 -8.63
C LYS A 345 28.99 -21.46 -8.88
N TRP A 346 27.78 -21.02 -9.20
CA TRP A 346 27.45 -19.63 -9.57
C TRP A 346 27.31 -18.68 -8.37
N GLY A 347 27.43 -19.22 -7.16
CA GLY A 347 27.43 -18.44 -5.93
C GLY A 347 26.03 -18.05 -5.44
N PRO A 348 25.98 -17.47 -4.23
CA PRO A 348 24.75 -17.17 -3.50
C PRO A 348 23.91 -16.08 -4.17
N LEU A 349 24.52 -15.14 -4.91
CA LEU A 349 23.78 -14.04 -5.54
C LEU A 349 22.93 -14.53 -6.72
N LEU A 350 23.50 -15.28 -7.67
CA LEU A 350 22.76 -15.73 -8.86
C LEU A 350 21.69 -16.76 -8.51
N TRP A 351 22.02 -17.76 -7.68
CA TRP A 351 21.03 -18.74 -7.23
C TRP A 351 19.97 -18.11 -6.34
N GLY A 352 20.33 -17.13 -5.52
CA GLY A 352 19.39 -16.31 -4.76
C GLY A 352 18.38 -15.60 -5.68
N LEU A 353 18.86 -14.91 -6.72
CA LEU A 353 17.99 -14.21 -7.69
C LEU A 353 17.06 -15.17 -8.45
N ILE A 354 17.57 -16.33 -8.89
CA ILE A 354 16.76 -17.35 -9.58
C ILE A 354 15.66 -17.88 -8.66
N ALA A 355 16.00 -18.19 -7.40
CA ALA A 355 15.06 -18.71 -6.42
C ALA A 355 14.01 -17.67 -5.98
N ILE A 356 14.41 -16.40 -5.90
CA ILE A 356 13.50 -15.26 -5.71
C ILE A 356 12.46 -15.21 -6.83
N PHE A 357 12.93 -15.24 -8.08
CA PHE A 357 12.06 -15.11 -9.25
C PHE A 357 11.09 -16.29 -9.36
N SER A 358 11.59 -17.52 -9.15
CA SER A 358 10.74 -18.72 -9.15
C SER A 358 9.74 -18.71 -7.99
N GLY A 359 10.15 -18.31 -6.79
CA GLY A 359 9.28 -18.19 -5.63
C GLY A 359 8.17 -17.15 -5.84
N PHE A 360 8.51 -16.00 -6.42
CA PHE A 360 7.55 -14.95 -6.76
C PHE A 360 6.52 -15.43 -7.79
N ILE A 361 6.97 -16.03 -8.90
CA ILE A 361 6.09 -16.59 -9.93
C ILE A 361 5.17 -17.66 -9.35
N LEU A 362 5.72 -18.59 -8.57
CA LEU A 362 4.95 -19.66 -7.94
C LEU A 362 3.86 -19.07 -7.04
N GLY A 363 4.21 -18.09 -6.20
CA GLY A 363 3.23 -17.40 -5.37
C GLY A 363 2.15 -16.68 -6.17
N LEU A 364 2.51 -16.07 -7.30
CA LEU A 364 1.56 -15.39 -8.17
C LEU A 364 0.62 -16.39 -8.85
N VAL A 365 1.14 -17.51 -9.34
CA VAL A 365 0.33 -18.60 -9.92
C VAL A 365 -0.64 -19.19 -8.90
N ILE A 366 -0.16 -19.50 -7.68
CA ILE A 366 -1.03 -20.00 -6.61
C ILE A 366 -2.12 -18.98 -6.29
N LYS A 367 -1.75 -17.70 -6.16
CA LYS A 367 -2.70 -16.64 -5.85
C LYS A 367 -3.75 -16.50 -6.95
N LEU A 368 -3.33 -16.44 -8.22
CA LEU A 368 -4.25 -16.36 -9.36
C LEU A 368 -5.13 -17.60 -9.47
N ALA A 369 -4.63 -18.80 -9.16
CA ALA A 369 -5.44 -20.01 -9.17
C ALA A 369 -6.53 -19.99 -8.09
N ILE A 370 -6.18 -19.55 -6.87
CA ILE A 370 -7.14 -19.36 -5.78
C ILE A 370 -8.15 -18.28 -6.17
N THR A 371 -7.70 -17.10 -6.60
CA THR A 371 -8.58 -16.00 -6.98
C THR A 371 -9.49 -16.37 -8.15
N LYS A 372 -8.98 -17.00 -9.21
CA LYS A 372 -9.77 -17.45 -10.37
C LYS A 372 -10.87 -18.44 -9.97
N LYS A 373 -10.58 -19.36 -9.03
CA LYS A 373 -11.57 -20.29 -8.48
C LYS A 373 -12.70 -19.59 -7.71
N TYR A 374 -12.46 -18.39 -7.20
CA TYR A 374 -13.47 -17.52 -6.57
C TYR A 374 -14.05 -16.46 -7.54
N SER A 375 -13.50 -16.31 -8.74
CA SER A 375 -13.73 -15.18 -9.66
C SER A 375 -14.69 -15.46 -10.82
N ASP A 376 -15.56 -16.47 -10.73
CA ASP A 376 -16.71 -16.60 -11.65
C ASP A 376 -17.75 -15.45 -11.48
N ARG A 377 -17.39 -14.30 -10.88
CA ARG A 377 -18.29 -13.17 -10.64
C ARG A 377 -17.75 -11.75 -10.81
N HIS A 378 -16.47 -11.50 -11.13
CA HIS A 378 -15.96 -10.11 -11.16
C HIS A 378 -14.98 -9.86 -12.31
N ASN A 379 -15.48 -9.20 -13.36
CA ASN A 379 -14.64 -8.36 -14.23
C ASN A 379 -14.59 -6.97 -13.60
N ASP A 380 -13.42 -6.58 -13.08
CA ASP A 380 -13.08 -5.17 -12.86
C ASP A 380 -12.75 -4.57 -14.23
N GLU A 381 -13.78 -4.17 -14.97
CA GLU A 381 -13.61 -3.13 -15.99
C GLU A 381 -13.33 -1.81 -15.27
N MET A 382 -12.49 -0.95 -15.86
CA MET A 382 -12.23 0.42 -15.40
C MET A 382 -13.56 1.16 -15.26
N GLY A 383 -14.15 1.09 -14.07
CA GLY A 383 -15.46 1.63 -13.78
C GLY A 383 -15.36 3.13 -13.61
N THR A 384 -16.28 3.86 -14.24
CA THR A 384 -16.62 5.21 -13.82
C THR A 384 -16.78 5.24 -12.30
N GLU A 385 -16.03 6.10 -11.61
CA GLU A 385 -16.11 6.24 -10.15
C GLU A 385 -16.95 7.45 -9.76
N VAL A 386 -16.97 8.50 -10.58
CA VAL A 386 -17.71 9.73 -10.36
C VAL A 386 -18.50 10.10 -11.61
N VAL A 387 -19.77 10.46 -11.42
CA VAL A 387 -20.62 11.08 -12.44
C VAL A 387 -20.76 12.56 -12.14
N LEU A 388 -20.43 13.39 -13.12
CA LEU A 388 -20.56 14.83 -13.08
C LEU A 388 -21.71 15.26 -14.01
N MET A 389 -22.69 15.96 -13.46
CA MET A 389 -23.80 16.56 -14.20
C MET A 389 -23.70 18.07 -14.11
N ILE A 390 -23.73 18.74 -15.26
CA ILE A 390 -23.60 20.19 -15.36
C ILE A 390 -24.79 20.74 -16.12
N GLU A 391 -25.48 21.70 -15.51
CA GLU A 391 -26.53 22.48 -16.13
C GLU A 391 -25.92 23.79 -16.68
N CYS A 392 -26.04 24.02 -17.98
CA CYS A 392 -25.49 25.19 -18.66
C CYS A 392 -26.41 25.66 -19.80
N ILE A 393 -26.09 26.80 -20.42
CA ILE A 393 -26.82 27.31 -21.59
C ILE A 393 -26.18 26.74 -22.86
N GLU A 394 -26.91 26.64 -23.96
CA GLU A 394 -26.41 26.14 -25.27
C GLU A 394 -25.06 26.78 -25.67
N SER A 395 -24.92 28.11 -25.52
CA SER A 395 -23.69 28.85 -25.84
C SER A 395 -22.49 28.46 -24.98
N GLN A 396 -22.73 27.85 -23.82
CA GLN A 396 -21.70 27.40 -22.89
C GLN A 396 -21.31 25.93 -23.11
N SER A 397 -22.10 25.18 -23.88
CA SER A 397 -21.98 23.73 -23.97
C SER A 397 -20.64 23.27 -24.56
N GLU A 398 -20.14 23.96 -25.59
CA GLU A 398 -18.91 23.61 -26.29
C GLU A 398 -17.69 23.75 -25.37
N PHE A 399 -17.51 24.90 -24.72
CA PHE A 399 -16.37 25.10 -23.83
C PHE A 399 -16.42 24.16 -22.60
N VAL A 400 -17.61 23.83 -22.09
CA VAL A 400 -17.74 22.88 -20.97
C VAL A 400 -17.23 21.51 -21.40
N LYS A 401 -17.61 21.03 -22.59
CA LYS A 401 -17.10 19.77 -23.12
C LYS A 401 -15.58 19.79 -23.28
N ASP A 402 -15.02 20.88 -23.78
CA ASP A 402 -13.57 21.03 -23.94
C ASP A 402 -12.82 21.02 -22.61
N ILE A 403 -13.36 21.68 -21.58
CA ILE A 403 -12.78 21.63 -20.22
C ILE A 403 -12.81 20.20 -19.69
N LEU A 404 -13.92 19.48 -19.84
CA LEU A 404 -14.04 18.11 -19.34
C LEU A 404 -13.04 17.17 -20.04
N TRP A 405 -12.91 17.25 -21.37
CA TRP A 405 -11.96 16.45 -22.13
C TRP A 405 -10.49 16.79 -21.80
N SER A 406 -10.17 18.08 -21.64
CA SER A 406 -8.81 18.51 -21.27
C SER A 406 -8.39 18.11 -19.86
N HIS A 407 -9.34 17.69 -19.01
CA HIS A 407 -9.10 17.26 -17.62
C HIS A 407 -9.36 15.76 -17.41
N ASN A 408 -9.16 14.93 -18.45
CA ASN A 408 -9.21 13.46 -18.36
C ASN A 408 -10.59 12.89 -18.01
N ALA A 409 -11.68 13.49 -18.49
CA ALA A 409 -12.97 12.81 -18.49
C ALA A 409 -12.89 11.47 -19.24
N LEU A 410 -13.48 10.42 -18.67
CA LEU A 410 -13.62 9.10 -19.32
C LEU A 410 -14.68 9.13 -20.42
N GLY A 411 -15.70 9.98 -20.24
CA GLY A 411 -16.79 10.18 -21.19
C GLY A 411 -17.47 11.52 -20.96
N VAL A 412 -18.00 12.10 -22.03
CA VAL A 412 -18.75 13.37 -22.00
C VAL A 412 -19.90 13.27 -23.00
N ARG A 413 -21.12 13.56 -22.56
CA ARG A 413 -22.32 13.57 -23.41
C ARG A 413 -23.19 14.78 -23.10
N LYS A 414 -23.56 15.52 -24.14
CA LYS A 414 -24.66 16.49 -24.09
C LYS A 414 -25.97 15.68 -24.14
N LEU A 415 -26.86 15.89 -23.19
CA LEU A 415 -28.20 15.31 -23.24
C LEU A 415 -29.03 16.07 -24.27
N ASP A 416 -29.57 15.32 -25.24
CA ASP A 416 -30.61 15.80 -26.12
C ASP A 416 -31.95 15.41 -25.51
N LEU A 417 -32.74 16.41 -25.10
CA LEU A 417 -34.02 16.20 -24.44
C LEU A 417 -35.19 16.72 -25.28
N ASP A 418 -34.88 17.23 -26.49
CA ASP A 418 -35.85 17.82 -27.42
C ASP A 418 -36.15 16.92 -28.63
N ASP A 419 -35.54 15.73 -28.71
CA ASP A 419 -35.82 14.75 -29.77
C ASP A 419 -37.18 14.06 -29.53
N ASN A 420 -38.19 14.55 -30.25
CA ASN A 420 -39.44 13.85 -30.55
C ASN A 420 -39.60 13.75 -32.06
#